data_AF-A0A7X4AN78-F1
#
_entry.id   AF-A0A7X4AN78-F1
#
_cell.length_a   1.000
_cell.length_b   1.000
_cell.length_c   1.000
_cell.angle_alpha   90.00
_cell.angle_beta   90.00
_cell.angle_gamma   90.00
#
_symmetry.space_group_name_H-M   'P 1'
#
loop_
_entity.id
_entity.type
_entity.pdbx_description
1 polymer ?
#
loop_
_entity_poly.entity_id
_entity_poly.type
_entity_poly.pdbx_seq_one_letter_code
_entity_poly.pdbx_strand_id
1 'polypeptide(L)'
;MEGILPLFTELLEKADSLLNRLDTRTTDTQSECLDDYIAFQWRAQNGTGYFVPVKQPHLVDGTDLIGINSQCAALDRNTRQFLQGLPANHVLLWGDRGTGKSSLVKAMLERYADQGLRLVGIGKEGLIHLQEIAEVLWERREHYILFCDDLAFNEDEPEYR
;
A
#
# COMPACT_ATOMS: atom_id res chain seq x y z
N MET A 1 30.50 -25.14 -35.23
CA MET A 1 29.76 -24.61 -34.06
C MET A 1 30.28 -23.21 -33.72
N GLU A 2 30.23 -22.25 -34.64
CA GLU A 2 30.83 -20.89 -34.42
C GLU A 2 29.85 -19.73 -34.66
N GLY A 3 28.62 -19.99 -35.13
CA GLY A 3 27.66 -18.93 -35.47
C GLY A 3 26.55 -18.65 -34.44
N ILE A 4 26.39 -19.49 -33.41
CA ILE A 4 25.24 -19.40 -32.49
C ILE A 4 25.52 -18.46 -31.31
N LEU A 5 26.75 -18.47 -30.79
CA LEU A 5 27.16 -17.62 -29.67
C LEU A 5 26.92 -16.12 -29.92
N PRO A 6 27.36 -15.51 -31.04
CA PRO A 6 27.18 -14.06 -31.26
C PRO A 6 25.71 -13.67 -31.41
N LEU A 7 24.88 -14.50 -32.04
CA LEU A 7 23.44 -14.26 -32.15
C LEU A 7 22.75 -14.34 -30.79
N PHE A 8 23.18 -15.27 -29.94
CA PHE A 8 22.65 -15.42 -28.59
C PHE A 8 23.02 -14.23 -27.70
N THR A 9 24.25 -13.72 -27.82
CA THR A 9 24.67 -12.49 -27.13
C THR A 9 23.87 -11.28 -27.56
N GLU A 10 23.65 -11.10 -28.87
CA GLU A 10 22.84 -9.97 -29.38
C GLU A 10 21.36 -10.07 -28.92
N LEU A 11 20.82 -11.29 -28.83
CA LEU A 11 19.49 -11.53 -28.27
C LEU A 11 19.43 -11.16 -26.78
N LEU A 12 20.43 -11.56 -26.00
CA LEU A 12 20.50 -11.27 -24.57
C LEU A 12 20.65 -9.76 -24.31
N GLU A 13 21.48 -9.05 -25.07
CA GLU A 13 21.63 -7.59 -24.97
C GLU A 13 20.31 -6.86 -25.30
N LYS A 14 19.59 -7.32 -26.33
CA LYS A 14 18.26 -6.76 -26.65
C LYS A 14 17.23 -7.09 -25.57
N ALA A 15 17.25 -8.29 -25.02
CA ALA A 15 16.36 -8.68 -23.93
C ALA A 15 16.64 -7.82 -22.68
N ASP A 16 17.90 -7.64 -22.30
CA ASP A 16 18.30 -6.83 -21.16
C ASP A 16 17.95 -5.35 -21.37
N SER A 17 18.14 -4.81 -22.58
CA SER A 17 17.69 -3.45 -22.92
C SER A 17 16.16 -3.30 -22.84
N LEU A 18 15.41 -4.30 -23.27
CA LEU A 18 13.95 -4.29 -23.16
C LEU A 18 13.49 -4.37 -21.70
N LEU A 19 14.11 -5.23 -20.89
CA LEU A 19 13.81 -5.36 -19.45
C LEU A 19 14.05 -4.03 -18.73
N ASN A 20 15.25 -3.44 -18.88
CA ASN A 20 15.57 -2.14 -18.28
C ASN A 20 14.61 -1.02 -18.71
N ARG A 21 14.14 -1.03 -19.97
CA ARG A 21 13.15 -0.04 -20.47
C ARG A 21 11.74 -0.25 -19.94
N LEU A 22 11.38 -1.50 -19.63
CA LEU A 22 10.10 -1.82 -18.99
C LEU A 22 10.14 -1.45 -17.51
N ASP A 23 11.24 -1.73 -16.83
CA ASP A 23 11.43 -1.39 -15.41
C ASP A 23 11.36 0.13 -15.21
N THR A 24 12.16 0.89 -15.97
CA THR A 24 12.17 2.36 -15.90
C THR A 24 10.79 2.98 -16.15
N ARG A 25 10.08 2.55 -17.20
CA ARG A 25 8.70 3.03 -17.46
C ARG A 25 7.72 2.68 -16.36
N THR A 26 7.87 1.52 -15.74
CA THR A 26 7.00 1.07 -14.66
C THR A 26 7.20 1.94 -13.42
N THR A 27 8.45 2.22 -13.05
CA THR A 27 8.79 3.11 -11.93
C THR A 27 8.30 4.53 -12.16
N ASP A 28 8.54 5.11 -13.34
CA ASP A 28 8.11 6.47 -13.68
C ASP A 28 6.57 6.60 -13.64
N THR A 29 5.87 5.63 -14.23
CA THR A 29 4.39 5.63 -14.26
C THR A 29 3.79 5.45 -12.85
N GLN A 30 4.39 4.59 -12.02
CA GLN A 30 3.97 4.43 -10.63
C GLN A 30 4.22 5.71 -9.83
N SER A 31 5.33 6.40 -10.08
CA SER A 31 5.66 7.67 -9.44
C SER A 31 4.64 8.76 -9.73
N GLU A 32 4.31 8.97 -11.01
CA GLU A 32 3.31 9.95 -11.42
C GLU A 32 1.92 9.65 -10.83
N CYS A 33 1.56 8.37 -10.74
CA CYS A 33 0.28 7.95 -10.17
C CYS A 33 0.17 8.27 -8.66
N LEU A 34 1.27 8.25 -7.90
CA LEU A 34 1.24 8.44 -6.46
C LEU A 34 0.99 9.90 -6.04
N ASP A 35 1.31 10.85 -6.92
CA ASP A 35 1.22 12.29 -6.63
C ASP A 35 -0.23 12.82 -6.78
N ASP A 36 -1.04 12.18 -7.62
CA ASP A 36 -2.39 12.65 -7.99
C ASP A 36 -3.53 12.11 -7.11
N TYR A 37 -3.28 11.09 -6.29
CA TYR A 37 -4.32 10.39 -5.53
C TYR A 37 -3.99 10.27 -4.04
N ILE A 38 -5.04 10.24 -3.23
CA ILE A 38 -4.90 10.12 -1.76
C ILE A 38 -4.99 8.67 -1.26
N ALA A 39 -5.44 7.75 -2.12
CA ALA A 39 -5.69 6.37 -1.77
C ALA A 39 -5.32 5.41 -2.90
N PHE A 40 -4.78 4.26 -2.52
CA PHE A 40 -4.26 3.24 -3.43
C PHE A 40 -4.63 1.84 -2.93
N GLN A 41 -4.60 0.89 -3.84
CA GLN A 41 -4.59 -0.54 -3.55
C GLN A 41 -3.32 -1.14 -4.14
N TRP A 42 -2.58 -1.88 -3.33
CA TRP A 42 -1.49 -2.70 -3.85
C TRP A 42 -2.06 -3.94 -4.54
N ARG A 43 -1.58 -4.23 -5.74
CA ARG A 43 -1.87 -5.48 -6.46
C ARG A 43 -0.59 -6.12 -6.92
N ALA A 44 -0.52 -7.44 -6.81
CA ALA A 44 0.54 -8.24 -7.41
C ALA A 44 -0.04 -9.03 -8.59
N GLN A 45 0.62 -8.96 -9.74
CA GLN A 45 0.28 -9.77 -10.91
C GLN A 45 1.56 -10.34 -11.51
N ASN A 46 1.60 -11.66 -11.73
CA ASN A 46 2.75 -12.36 -12.30
C ASN A 46 4.08 -12.12 -11.56
N GLY A 47 4.03 -11.90 -10.24
CA GLY A 47 5.22 -11.68 -9.40
C GLY A 47 5.69 -10.22 -9.31
N THR A 48 5.08 -9.30 -10.05
CA THR A 48 5.37 -7.86 -9.95
C THR A 48 4.21 -7.13 -9.29
N GLY A 49 4.53 -6.30 -8.31
CA GLY A 49 3.57 -5.47 -7.61
C GLY A 49 3.44 -4.07 -8.17
N TYR A 50 2.24 -3.49 -8.05
CA TYR A 50 1.98 -2.12 -8.46
C TYR A 50 0.86 -1.46 -7.66
N PHE A 51 0.95 -0.14 -7.53
CA PHE A 51 -0.09 0.69 -6.92
C PHE A 51 -1.22 0.98 -7.92
N VAL A 52 -2.45 0.72 -7.50
CA VAL A 52 -3.67 1.06 -8.25
C VAL A 52 -4.37 2.21 -7.55
N PRO A 53 -4.58 3.37 -8.21
CA PRO A 53 -5.23 4.51 -7.58
C PRO A 53 -6.70 4.23 -7.32
N VAL A 54 -7.18 4.59 -6.13
CA VAL A 54 -8.59 4.59 -5.79
C VAL A 54 -9.14 5.97 -6.13
N LYS A 55 -9.71 6.10 -7.34
CA LYS A 55 -10.17 7.39 -7.88
C LYS A 55 -11.26 8.06 -7.04
N GLN A 56 -12.08 7.27 -6.36
CA GLN A 56 -13.17 7.73 -5.50
C GLN A 56 -13.08 6.97 -4.18
N PRO A 57 -12.18 7.36 -3.26
CA PRO A 57 -12.08 6.71 -1.97
C PRO A 57 -13.37 6.94 -1.18
N HIS A 58 -13.85 5.89 -0.51
CA HIS A 58 -14.96 6.03 0.42
C HIS A 58 -14.45 6.69 1.70
N LEU A 59 -14.68 7.99 1.81
CA LEU A 59 -14.31 8.80 2.94
C LEU A 59 -15.42 8.74 4.01
N VAL A 60 -15.03 8.82 5.27
CA VAL A 60 -15.95 8.68 6.42
C VAL A 60 -15.72 9.85 7.35
N ASP A 61 -16.77 10.58 7.71
CA ASP A 61 -16.64 11.59 8.77
C ASP A 61 -16.44 10.89 10.10
N GLY A 62 -15.42 11.31 10.85
CA GLY A 62 -15.16 10.79 12.19
C GLY A 62 -16.33 10.99 13.16
N THR A 63 -17.23 11.96 12.91
CA THR A 63 -18.43 12.16 13.74
C THR A 63 -19.50 11.09 13.52
N ASP A 64 -19.45 10.36 12.42
CA ASP A 64 -20.40 9.29 12.10
C ASP A 64 -20.03 7.96 12.80
N LEU A 65 -18.86 7.90 13.44
CA LEU A 65 -18.36 6.74 14.16
C LEU A 65 -18.88 6.68 15.60
N ILE A 66 -20.08 6.12 15.75
CA ILE A 66 -20.76 6.02 17.05
C ILE A 66 -20.23 4.82 17.85
N GLY A 67 -19.96 5.03 19.15
CA GLY A 67 -19.63 3.94 20.09
C GLY A 67 -18.15 3.52 20.11
N ILE A 68 -17.29 4.15 19.29
CA ILE A 68 -15.84 3.87 19.23
C ILE A 68 -14.97 5.11 19.47
N ASN A 69 -15.47 6.04 20.29
CA ASN A 69 -14.84 7.33 20.55
C ASN A 69 -13.41 7.21 21.10
N SER A 70 -13.15 6.24 21.98
CA SER A 70 -11.83 6.04 22.58
C SER A 70 -10.83 5.49 21.56
N GLN A 71 -11.25 4.56 20.69
CA GLN A 71 -10.43 4.04 19.60
C GLN A 71 -10.13 5.13 18.57
N CYS A 72 -11.12 5.97 18.23
CA CYS A 72 -10.95 7.13 17.37
C CYS A 72 -9.94 8.13 17.94
N ALA A 73 -10.07 8.50 19.21
CA ALA A 73 -9.12 9.39 19.86
C ALA A 73 -7.70 8.81 19.93
N ALA A 74 -7.56 7.51 20.17
CA ALA A 74 -6.27 6.83 20.22
C ALA A 74 -5.59 6.80 18.84
N LEU A 75 -6.34 6.42 17.80
CA LEU A 75 -5.82 6.39 16.43
C LEU A 75 -5.49 7.80 15.92
N ASP A 76 -6.36 8.77 16.16
CA ASP A 76 -6.14 10.17 15.79
C ASP A 76 -4.84 10.72 16.38
N ARG A 77 -4.60 10.48 17.67
CA ARG A 77 -3.35 10.89 18.33
C ARG A 77 -2.13 10.23 17.69
N ASN A 78 -2.22 8.93 17.38
CA ASN A 78 -1.14 8.19 16.74
C ASN A 78 -0.84 8.71 15.33
N THR A 79 -1.89 8.96 14.53
CA THR A 79 -1.77 9.51 13.18
C THR A 79 -1.19 10.92 13.18
N ARG A 80 -1.60 11.78 14.13
CA ARG A 80 -0.98 13.11 14.28
C ARG A 80 0.50 13.04 14.61
N GLN A 81 0.91 12.14 15.51
CA GLN A 81 2.32 11.93 15.80
C GLN A 81 3.09 11.47 14.56
N PHE A 82 2.52 10.53 13.81
CA PHE A 82 3.11 10.03 12.57
C PHE A 82 3.32 11.15 11.54
N LEU A 83 2.33 12.01 11.31
CA LEU A 83 2.42 13.16 10.41
C LEU A 83 3.44 14.21 10.85
N GLN A 84 3.75 14.26 12.14
CA GLN A 84 4.74 15.19 12.70
C GLN A 84 6.16 14.60 12.72
N GLY A 85 6.36 13.39 12.19
CA GLY A 85 7.63 12.67 12.29
C GLY A 85 7.99 12.25 13.72
N LEU A 86 7.00 12.23 14.62
CA LEU A 86 7.15 11.75 16.00
C LEU A 86 6.95 10.23 16.06
N PRO A 87 7.43 9.55 17.12
CA PRO A 87 7.18 8.13 17.30
C PRO A 87 5.68 7.81 17.21
N ALA A 88 5.34 6.86 16.35
CA ALA A 88 3.98 6.36 16.16
C ALA A 88 4.00 4.83 16.16
N ASN A 89 2.86 4.23 16.52
CA ASN A 89 2.74 2.79 16.66
C ASN A 89 2.11 2.17 15.40
N HIS A 90 2.51 0.93 15.10
CA HIS A 90 1.68 0.04 14.31
C HIS A 90 0.39 -0.27 15.08
N VAL A 91 -0.73 -0.30 14.37
CA VAL A 91 -2.06 -0.45 14.97
C VAL A 91 -2.69 -1.74 14.48
N LEU A 92 -3.10 -2.60 15.41
CA LEU A 92 -4.00 -3.71 15.15
C LEU A 92 -5.42 -3.26 15.51
N LEU A 93 -6.37 -3.44 14.60
CA LEU A 93 -7.79 -3.22 14.86
C LEU A 93 -8.49 -4.59 14.81
N TRP A 94 -9.21 -4.96 15.87
CA TRP A 94 -9.87 -6.26 15.98
C TRP A 94 -11.32 -6.13 16.48
N GLY A 95 -12.09 -7.21 16.33
CA GLY A 95 -13.53 -7.28 16.63
C GLY A 95 -14.36 -7.72 15.43
N ASP A 96 -15.66 -7.90 15.63
CA ASP A 96 -16.56 -8.50 14.63
C ASP A 96 -16.67 -7.71 13.31
N ARG A 97 -17.14 -8.37 12.25
CA ARG A 97 -17.47 -7.68 10.99
C ARG A 97 -18.56 -6.63 11.25
N GLY A 98 -18.37 -5.43 10.70
CA GLY A 98 -19.31 -4.31 10.87
C GLY A 98 -19.06 -3.39 12.07
N THR A 99 -18.02 -3.63 12.88
CA THR A 99 -17.68 -2.76 14.04
C THR A 99 -16.95 -1.45 13.68
N GLY A 100 -16.84 -1.12 12.38
CA GLY A 100 -16.28 0.16 11.94
C GLY A 100 -14.75 0.24 11.88
N LYS A 101 -14.01 -0.88 11.92
CA LYS A 101 -12.53 -0.90 11.83
C LYS A 101 -12.00 -0.20 10.57
N SER A 102 -12.46 -0.62 9.40
CA SER A 102 -12.04 -0.01 8.12
C SER A 102 -12.55 1.43 7.99
N SER A 103 -13.73 1.72 8.56
CA SER A 103 -14.28 3.09 8.63
C SER A 103 -13.42 4.03 9.47
N LEU A 104 -12.86 3.52 10.57
CA LEU A 104 -11.96 4.28 11.44
C LEU A 104 -10.69 4.74 10.71
N VAL A 105 -10.10 3.85 9.91
CA VAL A 105 -8.92 4.17 9.09
C VAL A 105 -9.27 5.16 7.98
N LYS A 106 -10.43 4.98 7.33
CA LYS A 106 -10.94 5.91 6.30
C LYS A 106 -11.24 7.30 6.87
N ALA A 107 -11.67 7.39 8.12
CA ALA A 107 -11.86 8.67 8.79
C ALA A 107 -10.54 9.40 9.08
N MET A 108 -9.45 8.67 9.30
CA MET A 108 -8.11 9.29 9.38
C MET A 108 -7.69 9.86 8.03
N LEU A 109 -7.93 9.11 6.94
CA LEU A 109 -7.66 9.62 5.60
C LEU A 109 -8.45 10.89 5.31
N GLU A 110 -9.75 10.89 5.58
CA GLU A 110 -10.61 12.07 5.40
C GLU A 110 -10.08 13.29 6.19
N ARG A 111 -9.67 13.09 7.44
CA ARG A 111 -9.20 14.18 8.29
C ARG A 111 -7.83 14.75 7.88
N TYR A 112 -6.94 13.93 7.32
CA TYR A 112 -5.53 14.26 7.19
C TYR A 112 -4.98 14.18 5.75
N ALA A 113 -5.80 13.89 4.75
CA ALA A 113 -5.35 13.85 3.35
C ALA A 113 -4.67 15.15 2.90
N ASP A 114 -5.24 16.30 3.28
CA ASP A 114 -4.68 17.63 2.99
C ASP A 114 -3.37 17.93 3.73
N GLN A 115 -3.03 17.14 4.75
CA GLN A 115 -1.78 17.21 5.50
C GLN A 115 -0.75 16.19 5.00
N GLY A 116 -0.99 15.59 3.82
CA GLY A 116 -0.08 14.63 3.20
C GLY A 116 -0.31 13.19 3.63
N LEU A 117 -1.39 12.87 4.36
CA LEU A 117 -1.73 11.48 4.64
C LEU A 117 -2.21 10.77 3.37
N ARG A 118 -1.75 9.54 3.16
CA ARG A 118 -2.15 8.66 2.06
C ARG A 118 -2.49 7.29 2.61
N LEU A 119 -3.40 6.58 1.94
CA LEU A 119 -3.82 5.25 2.35
C LEU A 119 -3.49 4.23 1.26
N VAL A 120 -2.82 3.13 1.63
CA VAL A 120 -2.58 2.00 0.75
C VAL A 120 -3.27 0.78 1.34
N GLY A 121 -4.30 0.29 0.66
CA GLY A 121 -4.89 -1.00 0.96
C GLY A 121 -4.00 -2.14 0.47
N ILE A 122 -3.84 -3.16 1.30
CA ILE A 122 -3.02 -4.33 1.03
C ILE A 122 -3.86 -5.58 1.30
N GLY A 123 -4.09 -6.38 0.25
CA GLY A 123 -4.68 -7.71 0.37
C GLY A 123 -3.73 -8.70 1.06
N LYS A 124 -4.22 -9.88 1.43
CA LYS A 124 -3.42 -10.89 2.14
C LYS A 124 -2.17 -11.28 1.33
N GLU A 125 -2.33 -11.46 0.03
CA GLU A 125 -1.28 -11.73 -0.96
C GLU A 125 -0.24 -10.61 -1.06
N GLY A 126 -0.59 -9.38 -0.68
CA GLY A 126 0.33 -8.24 -0.70
C GLY A 126 1.27 -8.18 0.50
N LEU A 127 1.02 -8.96 1.56
CA LEU A 127 1.81 -8.90 2.80
C LEU A 127 3.26 -9.34 2.60
N ILE A 128 3.50 -10.28 1.68
CA ILE A 128 4.87 -10.72 1.33
C ILE A 128 5.69 -9.61 0.65
N HIS A 129 5.02 -8.59 0.11
CA HIS A 129 5.62 -7.46 -0.59
C HIS A 129 5.78 -6.22 0.29
N LEU A 130 5.53 -6.31 1.60
CA LEU A 130 5.56 -5.13 2.50
C LEU A 130 6.88 -4.37 2.46
N GLN A 131 8.01 -5.08 2.34
CA GLN A 131 9.32 -4.44 2.26
C GLN A 131 9.48 -3.65 0.94
N GLU A 132 9.14 -4.27 -0.19
CA GLU A 132 9.18 -3.63 -1.52
C GLU A 132 8.26 -2.40 -1.56
N ILE A 133 7.05 -2.51 -1.02
CA ILE A 133 6.11 -1.40 -0.89
C ILE A 133 6.73 -0.28 -0.04
N ALA A 134 7.32 -0.61 1.11
CA ALA A 134 7.91 0.39 2.00
C ALA A 134 9.09 1.13 1.34
N GLU A 135 9.94 0.43 0.58
CA GLU A 135 11.07 1.01 -0.14
C GLU A 135 10.61 2.08 -1.15
N VAL A 136 9.55 1.82 -1.91
CA VAL A 136 8.98 2.81 -2.86
C VAL A 136 8.38 4.02 -2.13
N LEU A 137 7.77 3.80 -0.97
CA LEU A 137 7.08 4.86 -0.22
C LEU A 137 8.02 5.70 0.65
N TRP A 138 9.17 5.18 1.08
CA TRP A 138 10.11 5.91 1.93
C TRP A 138 10.75 7.13 1.26
N GLU A 139 10.85 7.14 -0.06
CA GLU A 139 11.43 8.28 -0.80
C GLU A 139 10.43 9.44 -0.99
N ARG A 140 9.17 9.25 -0.57
CA ARG A 140 8.09 10.22 -0.74
C ARG A 140 8.00 11.20 0.42
N ARG A 141 7.33 12.33 0.17
CA ARG A 141 7.10 13.38 1.18
C ARG A 141 5.84 13.12 1.99
N GLU A 142 4.91 12.39 1.41
CA GLU A 142 3.65 11.97 1.98
C GLU A 142 3.84 10.91 3.07
N HIS A 143 2.84 10.80 3.94
CA HIS A 143 2.78 9.82 5.01
C HIS A 143 1.80 8.71 4.66
N TYR A 144 2.28 7.49 4.47
CA TYR A 144 1.44 6.38 4.03
C TYR A 144 1.02 5.48 5.19
N ILE A 145 -0.29 5.28 5.36
CA ILE A 145 -0.83 4.19 6.17
C ILE A 145 -0.99 2.97 5.26
N LEU A 146 -0.31 1.88 5.61
CA LEU A 146 -0.54 0.56 5.02
C LEU A 146 -1.66 -0.13 5.79
N PHE A 147 -2.76 -0.44 5.12
CA PHE A 147 -3.97 -1.00 5.73
C PHE A 147 -4.27 -2.39 5.16
N CYS A 148 -4.37 -3.39 6.03
CA CYS A 148 -4.79 -4.74 5.69
C CYS A 148 -6.07 -5.10 6.46
N ASP A 149 -7.18 -5.33 5.75
CA ASP A 149 -8.52 -5.54 6.36
C ASP A 149 -8.80 -7.00 6.71
N ASP A 150 -8.18 -7.96 6.01
CA ASP A 150 -8.52 -9.39 6.11
C ASP A 150 -7.31 -10.24 6.51
N LEU A 151 -6.88 -10.05 7.76
CA LEU A 151 -5.91 -10.94 8.43
C LEU A 151 -6.59 -12.15 9.10
N ALA A 152 -7.82 -12.49 8.71
CA ALA A 152 -8.50 -13.65 9.26
C ALA A 152 -7.79 -14.92 8.80
N PHE A 153 -7.14 -15.61 9.74
CA PHE A 153 -6.56 -16.93 9.51
C PHE A 153 -7.69 -17.95 9.40
N ASN A 154 -7.82 -18.60 8.25
CA ASN A 154 -8.70 -19.77 8.13
C ASN A 154 -7.90 -21.00 8.56
N GLU A 155 -8.45 -21.86 9.44
CA GLU A 155 -7.79 -23.10 9.89
C GLU A 155 -7.45 -24.06 8.74
N ASP A 156 -8.05 -23.87 7.56
CA ASP A 156 -7.84 -24.66 6.34
C ASP A 156 -6.77 -24.09 5.39
N GLU A 157 -6.06 -23.02 5.76
CA GLU A 157 -5.01 -22.45 4.90
C GLU A 157 -3.67 -23.20 5.05
N PRO A 158 -3.01 -23.58 3.93
CA PRO A 158 -1.78 -24.39 3.95
C PRO A 158 -0.58 -23.67 4.58
N GLU A 159 -0.65 -22.35 4.74
CA GLU A 159 0.37 -21.52 5.42
C GLU A 159 0.43 -21.76 6.93
N TYR A 160 -0.50 -22.54 7.49
CA TYR A 160 -0.58 -22.88 8.92
C TYR A 160 -0.02 -24.27 9.30
N ARG A 161 0.57 -25.02 8.36
CA ARG A 161 1.16 -26.36 8.63
C ARG A 161 2.66 -26.43 8.38
#